data_AF-A0A1G6RII0-F1
#
_entry.id   AF-A0A1G6RII0-F1
#
_cell.length_a   1.000
_cell.length_b   1.000
_cell.length_c   1.000
_cell.angle_alpha   90.00
_cell.angle_beta   90.00
_cell.angle_gamma   90.00
#
_symmetry.space_group_name_H-M   'P 1'
#
loop_
_entity.id
_entity.type
_entity.pdbx_description
1 polymer ?
#
loop_
_entity_poly.entity_id
_entity_poly.type
_entity_poly.pdbx_seq_one_letter_code
_entity_poly.pdbx_strand_id
1 'polypeptide(L)'
;MGWSFFVRFSTIGSGWDVDDHQLTLASRGSETLWIDTDGPLRTASHLVLRGTEYNTEDEAEDAGRHALAALRLSLVQTGTPADFLERKLMSQLSDDALALAGSAGNAAQEAEDPGAPRIVVVNQRAGVVPHPSNERYLSFRSSATGVAIKPAAPFVDGYQTAIRIAQADEAADLAFDLWSAANLMPSIDSRFLTLVNAVEALTEQQPVNGEELEAVDRLRSAVKDMGLDPSLRDLLLGRLGDFKRESVGRAARRLLAQNVPDKMYDGMRAGKFFSGIYEMRSKLTHGAEAPSHHDVAAVTPELFNLVRDLIERRLSTLPLDKG
;
A
#
# COMPACT_ATOMS: atom_id res chain seq x y z
N MET A 1 15.96 -24.27 15.90
CA MET A 1 14.86 -24.39 14.94
C MET A 1 14.71 -23.00 14.34
N GLY A 2 14.92 -22.85 13.03
CA GLY A 2 14.80 -21.55 12.39
C GLY A 2 13.33 -21.15 12.21
N TRP A 3 13.11 -19.86 12.05
CA TRP A 3 11.85 -19.26 11.63
C TRP A 3 12.02 -18.69 10.21
N SER A 4 10.91 -18.63 9.51
CA SER A 4 10.77 -18.14 8.15
C SER A 4 9.54 -17.23 8.10
N PHE A 5 9.41 -16.44 7.05
CA PHE A 5 8.17 -15.74 6.75
C PHE A 5 7.78 -15.90 5.29
N PHE A 6 6.52 -15.63 5.00
CA PHE A 6 6.10 -15.35 3.64
C PHE A 6 5.16 -14.14 3.58
N VAL A 7 5.14 -13.48 2.43
CA VAL A 7 4.15 -12.46 2.05
C VAL A 7 3.60 -12.80 0.68
N ARG A 8 2.28 -12.88 0.56
CA ARG A 8 1.61 -13.16 -0.72
C ARG A 8 1.18 -11.88 -1.40
N PHE A 9 1.35 -11.83 -2.71
CA PHE A 9 0.89 -10.72 -3.51
C PHE A 9 0.58 -11.14 -4.95
N SER A 10 -0.01 -10.22 -5.70
CA SER A 10 -0.28 -10.38 -7.13
C SER A 10 0.03 -9.07 -7.81
N THR A 11 0.86 -9.09 -8.85
CA THR A 11 1.09 -7.93 -9.69
C THR A 11 -0.14 -7.70 -10.58
N ILE A 12 -0.56 -6.44 -10.71
CA ILE A 12 -1.74 -6.09 -11.50
C ILE A 12 -1.29 -5.73 -12.92
N GLY A 13 -1.74 -6.52 -13.89
CA GLY A 13 -1.45 -6.29 -15.30
C GLY A 13 0.03 -6.31 -15.65
N SER A 14 0.88 -6.88 -14.79
CA SER A 14 2.33 -6.95 -14.98
C SER A 14 2.88 -8.29 -14.48
N GLY A 15 3.96 -8.80 -15.09
CA GLY A 15 4.72 -9.99 -14.71
C GLY A 15 6.20 -9.76 -15.02
N TRP A 16 7.10 -10.63 -14.57
CA TRP A 16 8.54 -10.46 -14.78
C TRP A 16 9.08 -11.39 -15.85
N ASP A 17 9.92 -10.91 -16.76
CA ASP A 17 10.51 -11.74 -17.83
C ASP A 17 11.57 -12.71 -17.28
N VAL A 18 11.09 -13.71 -16.55
CA VAL A 18 11.85 -14.76 -15.89
C VAL A 18 11.10 -16.06 -16.16
N ASP A 19 11.78 -17.00 -16.82
CA ASP A 19 11.24 -18.33 -17.12
C ASP A 19 11.32 -19.27 -15.91
N ASP A 20 12.18 -18.96 -14.93
CA ASP A 20 12.25 -19.67 -13.66
C ASP A 20 11.01 -19.44 -12.79
N HIS A 21 10.81 -20.34 -11.83
CA HIS A 21 9.76 -20.28 -10.80
C HIS A 21 10.21 -19.55 -9.54
N GLN A 22 11.50 -19.22 -9.45
CA GLN A 22 12.11 -18.53 -8.32
C GLN A 22 12.95 -17.34 -8.81
N LEU A 23 12.90 -16.23 -8.06
CA LEU A 23 13.75 -15.07 -8.24
C LEU A 23 14.37 -14.66 -6.91
N THR A 24 15.67 -14.93 -6.74
CA THR A 24 16.43 -14.47 -5.57
C THR A 24 16.57 -12.95 -5.60
N LEU A 25 16.18 -12.31 -4.51
CA LEU A 25 16.25 -10.86 -4.36
C LEU A 25 17.50 -10.42 -3.60
N ALA A 26 17.81 -11.11 -2.50
CA ALA A 26 18.98 -10.83 -1.67
C ALA A 26 19.43 -12.08 -0.90
N SER A 27 20.73 -12.16 -0.60
CA SER A 27 21.32 -13.18 0.27
C SER A 27 22.35 -12.52 1.20
N ARG A 28 22.27 -12.81 2.50
CA ARG A 28 23.21 -12.31 3.51
C ARG A 28 23.50 -13.39 4.55
N GLY A 29 24.70 -13.98 4.49
CA GLY A 29 25.04 -15.10 5.37
C GLY A 29 24.15 -16.31 5.08
N SER A 30 23.42 -16.78 6.09
CA SER A 30 22.41 -17.85 5.95
C SER A 30 21.04 -17.32 5.51
N GLU A 31 20.75 -16.04 5.68
CA GLU A 31 19.46 -15.45 5.31
C GLU A 31 19.36 -15.29 3.79
N THR A 32 18.24 -15.74 3.23
CA THR A 32 17.93 -15.56 1.81
C THR A 32 16.52 -15.02 1.65
N LEU A 33 16.35 -14.04 0.77
CA LEU A 33 15.08 -13.46 0.37
C LEU A 33 14.83 -13.75 -1.11
N TRP A 34 13.66 -14.26 -1.44
CA TRP A 34 13.31 -14.60 -2.83
C TRP A 34 11.82 -14.51 -3.08
N ILE A 35 11.45 -14.42 -4.35
CA ILE A 35 10.08 -14.58 -4.82
C ILE A 35 9.93 -15.97 -5.41
N ASP A 36 8.83 -16.64 -5.09
CA ASP A 36 8.50 -18.00 -5.52
C ASP A 36 7.07 -18.04 -6.07
N THR A 37 6.82 -18.92 -7.04
CA THR A 37 5.53 -19.11 -7.71
C THR A 37 5.36 -20.56 -8.17
N ASP A 38 4.13 -21.01 -8.43
CA ASP A 38 3.85 -22.40 -8.88
C ASP A 38 4.19 -22.65 -10.37
N GLY A 39 4.78 -21.68 -11.08
CA GLY A 39 5.14 -21.78 -12.50
C GLY A 39 6.16 -20.72 -12.93
N PRO A 40 6.35 -20.43 -14.23
CA PRO A 40 7.24 -19.36 -14.66
C PRO A 40 6.75 -17.99 -14.16
N LEU A 41 7.65 -17.19 -13.58
CA LEU A 41 7.36 -15.85 -13.06
C LEU A 41 6.70 -14.94 -14.11
N ARG A 42 7.04 -15.11 -15.39
CA ARG A 42 6.46 -14.34 -16.50
C ARG A 42 4.96 -14.52 -16.70
N THR A 43 4.43 -15.66 -16.27
CA THR A 43 3.00 -16.00 -16.37
C THR A 43 2.31 -16.05 -15.01
N ALA A 44 3.07 -15.90 -13.92
CA ALA A 44 2.53 -16.00 -12.58
C ALA A 44 1.64 -14.79 -12.27
N SER A 45 0.39 -15.08 -11.90
CA SER A 45 -0.54 -14.10 -11.32
C SER A 45 -0.41 -14.03 -9.80
N HIS A 46 0.29 -14.98 -9.18
CA HIS A 46 0.41 -15.14 -7.73
C HIS A 46 1.87 -15.35 -7.36
N LEU A 47 2.33 -14.52 -6.43
CA LEU A 47 3.73 -14.40 -6.06
C LEU A 47 3.84 -14.50 -4.54
N VAL A 48 4.90 -15.15 -4.09
CA VAL A 48 5.19 -15.31 -2.66
C VAL A 48 6.60 -14.78 -2.40
N LEU A 49 6.72 -13.66 -1.70
CA LEU A 49 7.98 -13.24 -1.11
C LEU A 49 8.26 -14.13 0.10
N ARG A 50 9.45 -14.71 0.19
CA ARG A 50 9.88 -15.58 1.29
C ARG A 50 11.19 -15.09 1.89
N GLY A 51 11.33 -15.33 3.19
CA GLY A 51 12.59 -15.19 3.92
C GLY A 51 12.75 -16.34 4.92
N THR A 52 14.00 -16.74 5.19
CA THR A 52 14.31 -17.89 6.05
C THR A 52 15.54 -17.64 6.93
N GLU A 53 15.73 -18.52 7.91
CA GLU A 53 16.89 -18.59 8.82
C GLU A 53 16.89 -17.54 9.95
N TYR A 54 15.71 -17.18 10.47
CA TYR A 54 15.56 -16.32 11.64
C TYR A 54 15.56 -17.13 12.94
N ASN A 55 16.01 -16.55 14.06
CA ASN A 55 16.12 -17.28 15.33
C ASN A 55 14.78 -17.35 16.08
N THR A 56 13.91 -16.35 15.90
CA THR A 56 12.62 -16.22 16.59
C THR A 56 11.49 -15.84 15.64
N GLU A 57 10.25 -16.06 16.09
CA GLU A 57 9.04 -15.62 15.39
C GLU A 57 9.02 -14.10 15.20
N ASP A 58 9.30 -13.35 16.28
CA ASP A 58 9.36 -11.88 16.26
C ASP A 58 10.41 -11.38 15.26
N GLU A 59 11.59 -12.02 15.19
CA GLU A 59 12.64 -11.67 14.23
C GLU A 59 12.20 -11.92 12.79
N ALA A 60 11.50 -13.04 12.53
CA ALA A 60 10.92 -13.33 11.22
C ALA A 60 9.80 -12.35 10.84
N GLU A 61 8.97 -11.94 11.81
CA GLU A 61 7.91 -10.94 11.60
C GLU A 61 8.50 -9.56 11.28
N ASP A 62 9.49 -9.09 12.05
CA ASP A 62 10.18 -7.83 11.83
C ASP A 62 10.92 -7.82 10.48
N ALA A 63 11.66 -8.89 10.18
CA ALA A 63 12.32 -9.06 8.89
C ALA A 63 11.31 -9.08 7.74
N GLY A 64 10.16 -9.74 7.93
CA GLY A 64 9.08 -9.76 6.96
C GLY A 64 8.44 -8.39 6.73
N ARG A 65 8.21 -7.60 7.79
CA ARG A 65 7.70 -6.23 7.69
C ARG A 65 8.67 -5.34 6.92
N HIS A 66 9.95 -5.45 7.23
CA HIS A 66 11.00 -4.71 6.53
C HIS A 66 11.11 -5.12 5.05
N ALA A 67 11.08 -6.42 4.77
CA ALA A 67 11.12 -6.96 3.41
C ALA A 67 9.87 -6.58 2.59
N LEU A 68 8.71 -6.49 3.23
CA LEU A 68 7.47 -6.01 2.62
C LEU A 68 7.55 -4.51 2.29
N ALA A 69 8.05 -3.68 3.21
CA ALA A 69 8.28 -2.26 2.95
C ALA A 69 9.24 -2.07 1.76
N ALA A 70 10.32 -2.85 1.71
CA ALA A 70 11.26 -2.85 0.58
C ALA A 70 10.61 -3.31 -0.73
N LEU A 71 9.75 -4.32 -0.69
CA LEU A 71 9.00 -4.79 -1.85
C LEU A 71 8.05 -3.69 -2.36
N ARG A 72 7.26 -3.06 -1.49
CA ARG A 72 6.39 -1.93 -1.82
C ARG A 72 7.18 -0.77 -2.45
N LEU A 73 8.30 -0.38 -1.83
CA LEU A 73 9.17 0.69 -2.34
C LEU A 73 9.68 0.38 -3.75
N SER A 74 10.13 -0.86 -4.00
CA SER A 74 10.62 -1.28 -5.33
C SER A 74 9.52 -1.31 -6.39
N LEU A 75 8.32 -1.74 -6.00
CA LEU A 75 7.15 -1.76 -6.87
C LEU A 75 6.71 -0.33 -7.22
N VAL A 76 6.71 0.59 -6.27
CA VAL A 76 6.47 2.03 -6.48
C VAL A 76 7.50 2.59 -7.46
N GLN A 77 8.79 2.38 -7.21
CA GLN A 77 9.88 2.90 -8.06
C GLN A 77 9.80 2.40 -9.51
N THR A 78 9.38 1.15 -9.71
CA THR A 78 9.20 0.55 -11.03
C THR A 78 7.81 0.81 -11.65
N GLY A 79 6.94 1.55 -10.97
CA GLY A 79 5.56 1.80 -11.40
C GLY A 79 4.78 0.50 -11.62
N THR A 80 4.98 -0.49 -10.74
CA THR A 80 4.38 -1.82 -10.81
C THR A 80 3.31 -1.94 -9.72
N PRO A 81 2.01 -1.82 -10.06
CA PRO A 81 0.96 -1.98 -9.06
C PRO A 81 0.88 -3.43 -8.59
N ALA A 82 0.64 -3.63 -7.30
CA ALA A 82 0.48 -4.96 -6.73
C ALA A 82 -0.59 -4.97 -5.64
N ASP A 83 -1.18 -6.15 -5.45
CA ASP A 83 -2.21 -6.40 -4.45
C ASP A 83 -1.70 -7.41 -3.42
N PHE A 84 -1.64 -6.97 -2.15
CA PHE A 84 -1.20 -7.75 -1.00
C PHE A 84 -2.36 -8.44 -0.24
N LEU A 85 -3.54 -8.49 -0.87
CA LEU A 85 -4.74 -9.18 -0.39
C LEU A 85 -5.39 -8.59 0.88
N GLU A 86 -4.90 -7.47 1.41
CA GLU A 86 -5.39 -6.85 2.66
C GLU A 86 -6.89 -6.54 2.64
N ARG A 87 -7.46 -6.30 1.45
CA ARG A 87 -8.85 -5.85 1.27
C ARG A 87 -9.70 -6.79 0.43
N LYS A 88 -9.22 -8.00 0.13
CA LYS A 88 -10.01 -8.99 -0.61
C LYS A 88 -10.90 -9.79 0.33
N LEU A 89 -12.17 -9.92 -0.04
CA LEU A 89 -13.04 -10.97 0.50
C LEU A 89 -12.50 -12.32 0.03
N MET A 90 -11.74 -12.97 0.89
CA MET A 90 -11.20 -14.29 0.63
C MET A 90 -12.24 -15.34 1.02
N SER A 91 -12.53 -16.28 0.11
CA SER A 91 -13.19 -17.53 0.49
C SER A 91 -12.24 -18.30 1.41
N GLN A 92 -12.68 -18.56 2.63
CA GLN A 92 -11.94 -19.36 3.61
C GLN A 92 -12.44 -20.80 3.54
N LEU A 93 -11.52 -21.75 3.48
CA LEU A 93 -11.81 -23.15 3.79
C LEU A 93 -11.98 -23.28 5.30
N SER A 94 -12.80 -24.24 5.75
CA SER A 94 -12.86 -24.60 7.16
C SER A 94 -11.55 -25.23 7.62
N ASP A 95 -11.27 -25.18 8.93
CA ASP A 95 -10.07 -25.78 9.51
C ASP A 95 -9.99 -27.29 9.21
N ASP A 96 -11.13 -27.99 9.23
CA ASP A 96 -11.22 -29.42 8.86
C ASP A 96 -10.81 -29.66 7.40
N ALA A 97 -11.22 -28.77 6.48
CA ALA A 97 -10.87 -28.89 5.07
C ALA A 97 -9.38 -28.60 4.82
N LEU A 98 -8.80 -27.63 5.55
CA LEU A 98 -7.36 -27.36 5.52
C LEU A 98 -6.56 -28.53 6.08
N ALA A 99 -6.99 -29.11 7.20
CA ALA A 99 -6.34 -30.26 7.82
C ALA A 99 -6.37 -31.49 6.90
N LEU A 100 -7.50 -31.73 6.21
CA LEU A 100 -7.64 -32.81 5.24
C LEU A 100 -6.74 -32.60 4.01
N ALA A 101 -6.64 -31.38 3.49
CA ALA A 101 -5.74 -31.06 2.38
C ALA A 101 -4.28 -31.23 2.78
N GLY A 102 -3.92 -30.78 4.00
CA GLY A 102 -2.57 -30.95 4.55
C GLY A 102 -2.21 -32.41 4.76
N SER A 103 -3.11 -33.24 5.31
CA SER A 103 -2.84 -34.66 5.52
C SER A 103 -2.67 -35.43 4.21
N ALA A 104 -3.50 -35.13 3.21
CA ALA A 104 -3.38 -35.72 1.87
C ALA A 104 -2.05 -35.33 1.20
N GLY A 105 -1.66 -34.06 1.26
CA GLY A 105 -0.39 -33.58 0.71
C GLY A 105 0.83 -34.21 1.40
N ASN A 106 0.81 -34.32 2.73
CA ASN A 106 1.87 -34.97 3.49
C ASN A 106 2.00 -36.47 3.15
N ALA A 107 0.89 -37.19 3.04
CA ALA A 107 0.91 -38.62 2.69
C ALA A 107 1.46 -38.87 1.28
N ALA A 108 1.14 -38.00 0.32
CA ALA A 108 1.72 -38.06 -1.03
C ALA A 108 3.22 -37.75 -1.02
N GLN A 109 3.63 -36.72 -0.28
CA GLN A 109 5.03 -36.33 -0.18
C GLN A 109 5.88 -37.37 0.54
N GLU A 110 5.38 -37.98 1.63
CA GLU A 110 6.09 -39.02 2.38
C GLU A 110 6.33 -40.29 1.52
N ALA A 111 5.43 -40.58 0.59
CA ALA A 111 5.60 -41.67 -0.37
C ALA A 111 6.71 -41.40 -1.40
N GLU A 112 7.00 -40.13 -1.72
CA GLU A 112 8.01 -39.71 -2.70
C GLU A 112 9.36 -39.36 -2.05
N ASP A 113 9.35 -38.63 -0.93
CA ASP A 113 10.51 -38.18 -0.16
C ASP A 113 10.19 -38.16 1.36
N PRO A 114 10.53 -39.24 2.10
CA PRO A 114 10.30 -39.35 3.55
C PRO A 114 11.04 -38.30 4.40
N GLY A 115 11.99 -37.56 3.82
CA GLY A 115 12.75 -36.51 4.51
C GLY A 115 12.23 -35.09 4.27
N ALA A 116 11.22 -34.93 3.42
CA ALA A 116 10.76 -33.60 3.01
C ALA A 116 9.99 -32.86 4.12
N PRO A 117 10.03 -31.51 4.15
CA PRO A 117 9.35 -30.71 5.18
C PRO A 117 7.85 -30.93 5.22
N ARG A 118 7.25 -30.90 6.42
CA ARG A 118 5.81 -31.09 6.60
C ARG A 118 5.03 -30.00 5.88
N ILE A 119 4.05 -30.38 5.05
CA ILE A 119 3.11 -29.49 4.39
C ILE A 119 2.05 -29.03 5.40
N VAL A 120 1.89 -27.72 5.52
CA VAL A 120 0.81 -27.07 6.26
C VAL A 120 -0.03 -26.27 5.27
N VAL A 121 -1.30 -26.61 5.13
CA VAL A 121 -2.23 -25.89 4.26
C VAL A 121 -2.94 -24.84 5.09
N VAL A 122 -2.86 -23.57 4.66
CA VAL A 122 -3.50 -22.45 5.35
C VAL A 122 -4.38 -21.66 4.41
N ASN A 123 -5.43 -21.04 4.97
CA ASN A 123 -6.15 -19.99 4.27
C ASN A 123 -5.20 -18.83 3.94
N GLN A 124 -5.43 -18.17 2.81
CA GLN A 124 -4.69 -16.97 2.47
C GLN A 124 -4.96 -15.87 3.50
N ARG A 125 -3.87 -15.33 4.07
CA ARG A 125 -3.88 -14.17 4.95
C ARG A 125 -3.06 -13.07 4.29
N ALA A 126 -3.52 -11.84 4.46
CA ALA A 126 -2.79 -10.67 4.02
C ALA A 126 -1.65 -10.35 5.00
N GLY A 127 -0.63 -9.66 4.51
CA GLY A 127 0.54 -9.26 5.31
C GLY A 127 1.57 -10.38 5.51
N VAL A 128 2.42 -10.15 6.51
CA VAL A 128 3.54 -11.03 6.87
C VAL A 128 3.02 -12.19 7.71
N VAL A 129 3.42 -13.41 7.35
CA VAL A 129 3.10 -14.62 8.13
C VAL A 129 4.39 -15.32 8.51
N PRO A 130 4.84 -15.19 9.78
CA PRO A 130 5.97 -15.96 10.28
C PRO A 130 5.55 -17.43 10.49
N HIS A 131 6.50 -18.35 10.31
CA HIS A 131 6.29 -19.78 10.53
C HIS A 131 7.62 -20.53 10.80
N PRO A 132 7.60 -21.71 11.42
CA PRO A 132 8.79 -22.55 11.58
C PRO A 132 9.39 -22.96 10.22
N SER A 133 10.72 -22.91 10.07
CA SER A 133 11.41 -23.20 8.80
C SER A 133 11.34 -24.66 8.36
N ASN A 134 11.00 -25.59 9.27
CA ASN A 134 10.83 -27.00 8.97
C ASN A 134 9.43 -27.35 8.41
N GLU A 135 8.59 -26.35 8.14
CA GLU A 135 7.25 -26.50 7.58
C GLU A 135 7.15 -25.81 6.21
N ARG A 136 6.43 -26.44 5.27
CA ARG A 136 6.12 -25.91 3.95
C ARG A 136 4.66 -25.46 3.88
N TYR A 137 4.44 -24.15 3.72
CA TYR A 137 3.08 -23.57 3.69
C TYR A 137 2.51 -23.49 2.27
N LEU A 138 1.34 -24.10 2.04
CA LEU A 138 0.54 -24.02 0.80
C LEU A 138 -0.78 -23.29 1.07
N SER A 139 -1.31 -22.57 0.07
CA SER A 139 -2.60 -21.88 0.17
C SER A 139 -3.45 -22.08 -1.08
N PHE A 140 -4.77 -22.13 -0.91
CA PHE A 140 -5.72 -22.32 -2.01
C PHE A 140 -6.31 -20.98 -2.51
N ARG A 141 -6.43 -20.82 -3.83
CA ARG A 141 -7.19 -19.72 -4.48
C ARG A 141 -7.66 -20.08 -5.88
N SER A 142 -8.78 -19.51 -6.32
CA SER A 142 -9.20 -19.43 -7.73
C SER A 142 -9.24 -17.97 -8.20
N SER A 143 -8.60 -17.65 -9.34
CA SER A 143 -8.79 -16.37 -10.05
C SER A 143 -8.32 -16.44 -11.52
N ALA A 144 -8.78 -15.52 -12.37
CA ALA A 144 -8.34 -15.34 -13.77
C ALA A 144 -7.81 -13.91 -13.97
N THR A 145 -6.69 -13.73 -14.70
CA THR A 145 -6.09 -12.40 -14.94
C THR A 145 -5.26 -12.38 -16.24
N GLY A 146 -5.21 -11.24 -16.94
CA GLY A 146 -4.29 -10.97 -18.07
C GLY A 146 -3.04 -10.20 -17.60
N VAL A 147 -1.88 -10.44 -18.23
CA VAL A 147 -0.55 -10.02 -17.75
C VAL A 147 0.23 -9.28 -18.85
N ALA A 148 0.86 -8.14 -18.54
CA ALA A 148 1.90 -7.51 -19.39
C ALA A 148 3.31 -7.85 -18.84
N ILE A 149 4.33 -8.02 -19.67
CA ILE A 149 5.66 -8.49 -19.20
C ILE A 149 6.61 -7.30 -18.98
N LYS A 150 7.27 -7.23 -17.81
CA LYS A 150 8.30 -6.25 -17.43
C LYS A 150 9.67 -6.92 -17.26
N PRO A 151 10.79 -6.25 -17.60
CA PRO A 151 12.14 -6.78 -17.33
C PRO A 151 12.39 -6.96 -15.83
N ALA A 152 13.00 -8.08 -15.43
CA ALA A 152 13.25 -8.40 -14.02
C ALA A 152 14.46 -7.68 -13.41
N ALA A 153 15.53 -7.46 -14.18
CA ALA A 153 16.77 -6.89 -13.67
C ALA A 153 16.58 -5.51 -12.98
N PRO A 154 15.85 -4.53 -13.57
CA PRO A 154 15.61 -3.24 -12.90
C PRO A 154 14.83 -3.38 -11.59
N PHE A 155 13.96 -4.39 -11.47
CA PHE A 155 13.22 -4.66 -10.24
C PHE A 155 14.14 -5.24 -9.16
N VAL A 156 15.00 -6.20 -9.51
CA VAL A 156 15.96 -6.79 -8.58
C VAL A 156 16.94 -5.73 -8.07
N ASP A 157 17.49 -4.90 -8.95
CA ASP A 157 18.40 -3.81 -8.59
C ASP A 157 17.71 -2.78 -7.66
N GLY A 158 16.45 -2.45 -7.99
CA GLY A 158 15.60 -1.61 -7.15
C GLY A 158 15.41 -2.21 -5.75
N TYR A 159 15.10 -3.51 -5.66
CA TYR A 159 14.88 -4.21 -4.40
C TYR A 159 16.13 -4.27 -3.52
N GLN A 160 17.29 -4.56 -4.11
CA GLN A 160 18.55 -4.59 -3.37
C GLN A 160 18.91 -3.22 -2.80
N THR A 161 18.47 -2.13 -3.43
CA THR A 161 18.59 -0.79 -2.89
C THR A 161 17.53 -0.53 -1.82
N ALA A 162 16.28 -0.85 -2.11
CA ALA A 162 15.13 -0.64 -1.23
C ALA A 162 15.31 -1.34 0.14
N ILE A 163 15.80 -2.57 0.19
CA ILE A 163 15.99 -3.31 1.46
C ILE A 163 16.96 -2.63 2.44
N ARG A 164 17.81 -1.70 1.96
CA ARG A 164 18.71 -0.93 2.83
C ARG A 164 18.08 0.36 3.36
N ILE A 165 17.09 0.89 2.67
CA ILE A 165 16.57 2.24 2.89
C ILE A 165 15.09 2.27 3.27
N ALA A 166 14.38 1.16 3.08
CA ALA A 166 12.96 1.06 3.35
C ALA A 166 12.67 1.20 4.85
N GLN A 167 11.51 1.78 5.16
CA GLN A 167 10.95 1.83 6.51
C GLN A 167 9.47 1.50 6.46
N ALA A 168 8.97 0.83 7.50
CA ALA A 168 7.55 0.57 7.65
C ALA A 168 6.79 1.86 7.99
N ASP A 169 5.66 2.08 7.33
CA ASP A 169 4.80 3.25 7.54
C ASP A 169 3.36 2.89 7.15
N GLU A 170 2.48 2.77 8.15
CA GLU A 170 1.09 2.33 7.96
C GLU A 170 0.29 3.26 7.03
N ALA A 171 0.57 4.58 7.08
CA ALA A 171 -0.08 5.54 6.19
C ALA A 171 0.39 5.33 4.75
N ALA A 172 1.68 5.07 4.55
CA ALA A 172 2.25 4.76 3.25
C ALA A 172 1.79 3.41 2.69
N ASP A 173 1.61 2.41 3.55
CA ASP A 173 1.05 1.11 3.19
C ASP A 173 -0.39 1.25 2.70
N LEU A 174 -1.22 2.01 3.42
CA LEU A 174 -2.59 2.32 2.99
C LEU A 174 -2.61 3.10 1.66
N ALA A 175 -1.73 4.09 1.52
CA ALA A 175 -1.62 4.86 0.29
C ALA A 175 -1.16 4.00 -0.90
N PHE A 176 -0.24 3.06 -0.68
CA PHE A 176 0.19 2.07 -1.66
C PHE A 176 -0.96 1.20 -2.13
N ASP A 177 -1.76 0.68 -1.20
CA ASP A 177 -2.91 -0.16 -1.53
C ASP A 177 -3.94 0.59 -2.37
N LEU A 178 -4.23 1.85 -2.02
CA LEU A 178 -5.12 2.72 -2.79
C LEU A 178 -4.55 3.04 -4.17
N TRP A 179 -3.27 3.41 -4.26
CA TRP A 179 -2.57 3.66 -5.52
C TRP A 179 -2.60 2.44 -6.44
N SER A 180 -2.36 1.24 -5.89
CA SER A 180 -2.43 -0.01 -6.65
C SER A 180 -3.87 -0.31 -7.09
N ALA A 181 -4.85 -0.18 -6.19
CA ALA A 181 -6.26 -0.40 -6.48
C ALA A 181 -6.81 0.56 -7.56
N ALA A 182 -6.28 1.79 -7.66
CA ALA A 182 -6.68 2.75 -8.67
C ALA A 182 -6.51 2.22 -10.12
N ASN A 183 -5.55 1.32 -10.35
CA ASN A 183 -5.35 0.66 -11.65
C ASN A 183 -6.47 -0.34 -12.00
N LEU A 184 -7.17 -0.86 -10.99
CA LEU A 184 -8.28 -1.79 -11.14
C LEU A 184 -9.63 -1.09 -11.23
N MET A 185 -9.70 0.23 -11.01
CA MET A 185 -10.95 0.96 -11.06
C MET A 185 -11.47 1.06 -12.51
N PRO A 186 -12.77 0.74 -12.73
CA PRO A 186 -13.33 0.66 -14.08
C PRO A 186 -13.61 2.05 -14.69
N SER A 187 -13.83 3.07 -13.89
CA SER A 187 -14.09 4.45 -14.35
C SER A 187 -12.93 5.38 -14.00
N ILE A 188 -12.74 6.42 -14.81
CA ILE A 188 -11.72 7.44 -14.58
C ILE A 188 -11.99 8.23 -13.30
N ASP A 189 -13.25 8.50 -12.99
CA ASP A 189 -13.67 9.21 -11.77
C ASP A 189 -13.36 8.39 -10.52
N SER A 190 -13.64 7.07 -10.53
CA SER A 190 -13.28 6.19 -9.42
C SER A 190 -11.77 6.10 -9.26
N ARG A 191 -11.01 5.96 -10.35
CA ARG A 191 -9.54 5.97 -10.31
C ARG A 191 -9.01 7.27 -9.69
N PHE A 192 -9.52 8.41 -10.16
CA PHE A 192 -9.16 9.73 -9.66
C PHE A 192 -9.45 9.86 -8.16
N LEU A 193 -10.67 9.54 -7.72
CA LEU A 193 -11.05 9.61 -6.31
C LEU A 193 -10.21 8.67 -5.44
N THR A 194 -9.90 7.46 -5.92
CA THR A 194 -9.02 6.53 -5.20
C THR A 194 -7.60 7.10 -5.04
N LEU A 195 -7.06 7.79 -6.06
CA LEU A 195 -5.75 8.45 -5.97
C LEU A 195 -5.78 9.66 -5.03
N VAL A 196 -6.86 10.44 -5.01
CA VAL A 196 -7.02 11.52 -4.02
C VAL A 196 -7.05 10.95 -2.61
N ASN A 197 -7.80 9.86 -2.39
CA ASN A 197 -7.84 9.18 -1.10
C ASN A 197 -6.45 8.63 -0.69
N ALA A 198 -5.61 8.23 -1.65
CA ALA A 198 -4.23 7.83 -1.36
C ALA A 198 -3.40 9.01 -0.80
N VAL A 199 -3.58 10.24 -1.32
CA VAL A 199 -2.94 11.44 -0.74
C VAL A 199 -3.54 11.76 0.64
N GLU A 200 -4.86 11.63 0.80
CA GLU A 200 -5.54 11.86 2.08
C GLU A 200 -5.06 10.87 3.16
N ALA A 201 -4.78 9.61 2.80
CA ALA A 201 -4.23 8.60 3.70
C ALA A 201 -2.84 8.99 4.26
N LEU A 202 -2.02 9.68 3.45
CA LEU A 202 -0.72 10.21 3.87
C LEU A 202 -0.82 11.52 4.66
N THR A 203 -2.02 12.09 4.76
CA THR A 203 -2.23 13.44 5.29
C THR A 203 -2.62 13.41 6.76
N GLU A 204 -1.77 13.97 7.60
CA GLU A 204 -2.06 14.14 9.04
C GLU A 204 -2.49 15.58 9.33
N GLN A 205 -3.73 15.80 9.76
CA GLN A 205 -4.20 17.14 10.14
C GLN A 205 -3.63 17.57 11.50
N GLN A 206 -3.00 18.74 11.53
CA GLN A 206 -2.47 19.35 12.76
C GLN A 206 -3.44 20.39 13.34
N PRO A 207 -3.30 20.74 14.64
CA PRO A 207 -3.96 21.92 15.19
C PRO A 207 -3.60 23.17 14.39
N VAL A 208 -4.55 24.09 14.26
CA VAL A 208 -4.26 25.42 13.69
C VAL A 208 -3.29 26.20 14.58
N ASN A 209 -2.66 27.24 14.04
CA ASN A 209 -1.71 28.06 14.81
C ASN A 209 -2.42 28.81 15.97
N GLY A 210 -1.63 29.39 16.88
CA GLY A 210 -2.15 30.05 18.08
C GLY A 210 -3.15 31.17 17.79
N GLU A 211 -2.90 31.99 16.77
CA GLU A 211 -3.78 33.10 16.39
C GLU A 211 -5.13 32.59 15.87
N GLU A 212 -5.13 31.59 14.99
CA GLU A 212 -6.34 30.95 14.48
C GLU A 212 -7.11 30.26 15.61
N LEU A 213 -6.41 29.57 16.52
CA LEU A 213 -7.04 28.89 17.66
C LEU A 213 -7.70 29.89 18.61
N GLU A 214 -7.03 31.01 18.92
CA GLU A 214 -7.60 32.09 19.71
C GLU A 214 -8.85 32.69 19.06
N ALA A 215 -8.81 32.93 17.74
CA ALA A 215 -9.95 33.43 17.01
C ALA A 215 -11.15 32.47 17.08
N VAL A 216 -10.91 31.17 16.90
CA VAL A 216 -11.93 30.12 17.05
C VAL A 216 -12.48 30.09 18.48
N ASP A 217 -11.63 30.19 19.50
CA ASP A 217 -12.09 30.17 20.89
C ASP A 217 -12.90 31.41 21.28
N ARG A 218 -12.58 32.59 20.75
CA ARG A 218 -13.41 33.80 20.90
C ARG A 218 -14.79 33.63 20.27
N LEU A 219 -14.87 33.06 19.06
CA LEU A 219 -16.14 32.77 18.39
C LEU A 219 -16.98 31.76 19.19
N ARG A 220 -16.35 30.70 19.72
CA ARG A 220 -17.02 29.71 20.57
C ARG A 220 -17.60 30.34 21.83
N SER A 221 -16.84 31.21 22.51
CA SER A 221 -17.33 31.93 23.70
C SER A 221 -18.51 32.82 23.35
N ALA A 222 -18.44 33.57 22.24
CA ALA A 222 -19.57 34.37 21.78
C ALA A 222 -20.84 33.53 21.54
N VAL A 223 -20.73 32.36 20.90
CA VAL A 223 -21.87 31.45 20.67
C VAL A 223 -22.44 30.89 21.97
N LYS A 224 -21.62 30.63 22.99
CA LYS A 224 -22.09 30.15 24.30
C LYS A 224 -22.98 31.17 25.00
N ASP A 225 -22.65 32.44 24.87
CA ASP A 225 -23.34 33.55 25.54
C ASP A 225 -24.60 34.00 24.79
N MET A 226 -24.80 33.54 23.56
CA MET A 226 -26.03 33.80 22.82
C MET A 226 -27.22 33.05 23.42
N GLY A 227 -28.39 33.69 23.42
CA GLY A 227 -29.67 33.09 23.81
C GLY A 227 -30.23 32.10 22.78
N LEU A 228 -29.38 31.22 22.25
CA LEU A 228 -29.76 30.20 21.27
C LEU A 228 -30.42 29.01 21.94
N ASP A 229 -31.29 28.34 21.18
CA ASP A 229 -31.77 27.00 21.52
C ASP A 229 -30.58 26.06 21.80
N PRO A 230 -30.65 25.19 22.84
CA PRO A 230 -29.55 24.29 23.19
C PRO A 230 -29.07 23.41 22.03
N SER A 231 -29.98 22.86 21.23
CA SER A 231 -29.61 21.95 20.13
C SER A 231 -28.83 22.69 19.02
N LEU A 232 -29.25 23.91 18.70
CA LEU A 232 -28.56 24.76 17.73
C LEU A 232 -27.21 25.22 18.26
N ARG A 233 -27.13 25.57 19.56
CA ARG A 233 -25.88 25.95 20.22
C ARG A 233 -24.85 24.83 20.16
N ASP A 234 -25.25 23.62 20.51
CA ASP A 234 -24.37 22.45 20.49
C ASP A 234 -23.90 22.12 19.07
N LEU A 235 -24.80 22.20 18.07
CA LEU A 235 -24.43 22.03 16.67
C LEU A 235 -23.37 23.05 16.21
N LEU A 236 -23.55 24.33 16.55
CA LEU A 236 -22.61 25.39 16.19
C LEU A 236 -21.28 25.24 16.92
N LEU A 237 -21.30 24.89 18.21
CA LEU A 237 -20.09 24.59 18.97
C LEU A 237 -19.37 23.34 18.45
N GLY A 238 -20.09 22.34 17.95
CA GLY A 238 -19.51 21.20 17.25
C GLY A 238 -18.73 21.66 16.01
N ARG A 239 -19.40 22.37 15.10
CA ARG A 239 -18.79 22.89 13.85
C ARG A 239 -17.61 23.83 14.10
N LEU A 240 -17.71 24.70 15.11
CA LEU A 240 -16.60 25.56 15.51
C LEU A 240 -15.44 24.77 16.13
N GLY A 241 -15.72 23.59 16.69
CA GLY A 241 -14.69 22.67 17.18
C GLY A 241 -13.83 22.13 16.05
N ASP A 242 -14.44 21.84 14.90
CA ASP A 242 -13.75 21.32 13.72
C ASP A 242 -12.69 22.31 13.19
N PHE A 243 -12.92 23.63 13.32
CA PHE A 243 -11.96 24.66 12.93
C PHE A 243 -10.70 24.75 13.81
N LYS A 244 -10.62 24.00 14.91
CA LYS A 244 -9.38 23.91 15.71
C LYS A 244 -8.29 23.09 15.03
N ARG A 245 -8.63 22.34 13.98
CA ARG A 245 -7.69 21.58 13.15
C ARG A 245 -7.67 22.17 11.75
N GLU A 246 -6.52 22.11 11.10
CA GLU A 246 -6.42 22.53 9.71
C GLU A 246 -7.27 21.64 8.80
N SER A 247 -7.74 22.16 7.66
CA SER A 247 -8.46 21.34 6.69
C SER A 247 -7.54 20.31 6.03
N VAL A 248 -8.11 19.18 5.57
CA VAL A 248 -7.37 18.13 4.83
C VAL A 248 -6.59 18.74 3.67
N GLY A 249 -7.20 19.63 2.88
CA GLY A 249 -6.51 20.30 1.77
C GLY A 249 -5.35 21.22 2.21
N ARG A 250 -5.36 21.78 3.43
CA ARG A 250 -4.20 22.53 3.99
C ARG A 250 -3.12 21.57 4.46
N ALA A 251 -3.49 20.51 5.17
CA ALA A 251 -2.57 19.46 5.62
C ALA A 251 -1.86 18.78 4.44
N ALA A 252 -2.58 18.43 3.37
CA ALA A 252 -2.01 17.81 2.17
C ALA A 252 -1.02 18.74 1.45
N ARG A 253 -1.30 20.05 1.37
CA ARG A 253 -0.35 21.02 0.81
C ARG A 253 0.91 21.14 1.65
N ARG A 254 0.79 21.09 2.99
CA ARG A 254 1.93 21.05 3.90
C ARG A 254 2.75 19.77 3.68
N LEU A 255 2.09 18.61 3.58
CA LEU A 255 2.73 17.33 3.26
C LEU A 255 3.55 17.44 1.96
N LEU A 256 2.94 17.96 0.88
CA LEU A 256 3.59 18.13 -0.42
C LEU A 256 4.80 19.07 -0.34
N ALA A 257 4.66 20.20 0.35
CA ALA A 257 5.76 21.15 0.54
C ALA A 257 6.94 20.55 1.32
N GLN A 258 6.67 19.61 2.24
CA GLN A 258 7.71 18.96 3.06
C GLN A 258 8.40 17.82 2.32
N ASN A 259 7.69 17.11 1.44
CA ASN A 259 8.15 15.85 0.86
C ASN A 259 8.59 15.96 -0.61
N VAL A 260 7.96 16.86 -1.39
CA VAL A 260 8.21 17.03 -2.83
C VAL A 260 8.19 18.52 -3.25
N PRO A 261 8.93 19.43 -2.57
CA PRO A 261 8.82 20.88 -2.78
C PRO A 261 9.17 21.35 -4.20
N ASP A 262 10.10 20.64 -4.86
CA ASP A 262 10.68 21.03 -6.15
C ASP A 262 10.15 20.20 -7.33
N LYS A 263 9.31 19.19 -7.07
CA LYS A 263 8.69 18.39 -8.12
C LYS A 263 7.57 19.19 -8.80
N MET A 264 7.48 18.98 -10.11
CA MET A 264 6.50 19.60 -10.99
C MET A 264 5.58 18.52 -11.54
N TYR A 265 4.29 18.82 -11.58
CA TYR A 265 3.25 17.95 -12.12
C TYR A 265 2.38 18.80 -13.04
N ASP A 266 2.21 18.38 -14.28
CA ASP A 266 1.55 19.17 -15.34
C ASP A 266 2.11 20.61 -15.44
N GLY A 267 3.43 20.76 -15.31
CA GLY A 267 4.09 22.08 -15.33
C GLY A 267 3.80 22.98 -14.12
N MET A 268 3.20 22.46 -13.05
CA MET A 268 2.92 23.20 -11.80
C MET A 268 3.65 22.60 -10.61
N ARG A 269 4.03 23.43 -9.64
CA ARG A 269 4.55 22.94 -8.35
C ARG A 269 3.52 22.06 -7.66
N ALA A 270 3.98 20.99 -6.99
CA ALA A 270 3.13 19.97 -6.36
C ALA A 270 1.95 20.53 -5.54
N GLY A 271 2.19 21.51 -4.67
CA GLY A 271 1.13 22.12 -3.87
C GLY A 271 0.06 22.86 -4.69
N LYS A 272 0.45 23.52 -5.79
CA LYS A 272 -0.48 24.22 -6.70
C LYS A 272 -1.26 23.22 -7.56
N PHE A 273 -0.57 22.20 -8.09
CA PHE A 273 -1.21 21.12 -8.82
C PHE A 273 -2.28 20.45 -7.94
N PHE A 274 -1.93 20.05 -6.71
CA PHE A 274 -2.87 19.38 -5.81
C PHE A 274 -4.03 20.27 -5.36
N SER A 275 -3.86 21.59 -5.25
CA SER A 275 -4.99 22.50 -5.04
C SER A 275 -6.07 22.35 -6.11
N GLY A 276 -5.65 22.26 -7.39
CA GLY A 276 -6.57 22.02 -8.51
C GLY A 276 -7.24 20.65 -8.43
N ILE A 277 -6.48 19.61 -8.09
CA ILE A 277 -7.01 18.26 -7.87
C ILE A 277 -8.07 18.24 -6.76
N TYR A 278 -7.80 18.88 -5.63
CA TYR A 278 -8.72 18.87 -4.49
C TYR A 278 -10.00 19.67 -4.78
N GLU A 279 -9.91 20.77 -5.53
CA GLU A 279 -11.07 21.49 -6.04
C GLU A 279 -11.89 20.61 -6.99
N MET A 280 -11.23 19.92 -7.93
CA MET A 280 -11.87 19.00 -8.86
C MET A 280 -12.60 17.87 -8.12
N ARG A 281 -11.96 17.25 -7.11
CA ARG A 281 -12.58 16.25 -6.23
C ARG A 281 -13.81 16.81 -5.54
N SER A 282 -13.73 18.02 -4.98
CA SER A 282 -14.86 18.68 -4.34
C SER A 282 -16.06 18.82 -5.30
N LYS A 283 -15.83 19.31 -6.52
CA LYS A 283 -16.87 19.42 -7.56
C LYS A 283 -17.45 18.08 -7.97
N LEU A 284 -16.60 17.05 -8.10
CA LEU A 284 -17.01 15.68 -8.43
C LEU A 284 -17.91 15.05 -7.34
N THR A 285 -17.59 15.30 -6.07
CA THR A 285 -18.31 14.68 -4.94
C THR A 285 -19.51 15.47 -4.44
N HIS A 286 -19.52 16.79 -4.62
CA HIS A 286 -20.46 17.71 -3.97
C HIS A 286 -21.03 18.79 -4.90
N GLY A 287 -20.57 18.89 -6.14
CA GLY A 287 -20.88 20.01 -7.04
C GLY A 287 -22.19 19.84 -7.82
N ALA A 288 -22.83 20.97 -8.14
CA ALA A 288 -23.89 21.06 -9.13
C ALA A 288 -23.34 21.03 -10.58
N GLU A 289 -22.07 21.41 -10.77
CA GLU A 289 -21.34 21.38 -12.05
C GLU A 289 -20.12 20.44 -11.90
N ALA A 290 -20.32 19.16 -12.21
CA ALA A 290 -19.25 18.18 -12.18
C ALA A 290 -18.27 18.42 -13.35
N PRO A 291 -16.94 18.26 -13.13
CA PRO A 291 -15.96 18.31 -14.21
C PRO A 291 -16.26 17.24 -15.26
N SER A 292 -15.86 17.49 -16.50
CA SER A 292 -16.02 16.47 -17.54
C SER A 292 -15.05 15.31 -17.32
N HIS A 293 -15.40 14.11 -17.79
CA HIS A 293 -14.49 12.97 -17.75
C HIS A 293 -13.16 13.23 -18.48
N HIS A 294 -13.15 14.13 -19.48
CA HIS A 294 -11.92 14.56 -20.15
C HIS A 294 -11.01 15.38 -19.24
N ASP A 295 -11.57 16.29 -18.44
CA ASP A 295 -10.81 17.10 -17.48
C ASP A 295 -10.18 16.21 -16.41
N VAL A 296 -10.94 15.22 -15.90
CA VAL A 296 -10.47 14.24 -14.93
C VAL A 296 -9.38 13.35 -15.55
N ALA A 297 -9.60 12.88 -16.78
CA ALA A 297 -8.63 12.04 -17.49
C ALA A 297 -7.31 12.75 -17.75
N ALA A 298 -7.34 14.06 -18.05
CA ALA A 298 -6.14 14.85 -18.34
C ALA A 298 -5.18 14.94 -17.15
N VAL A 299 -5.70 15.04 -15.93
CA VAL A 299 -4.87 15.23 -14.72
C VAL A 299 -4.50 13.92 -14.01
N THR A 300 -5.22 12.84 -14.28
CA THR A 300 -5.07 11.56 -13.58
C THR A 300 -3.65 10.96 -13.70
N PRO A 301 -2.96 10.96 -14.86
CA PRO A 301 -1.60 10.45 -14.96
C PRO A 301 -0.59 11.19 -14.07
N GLU A 302 -0.70 12.52 -14.01
CA GLU A 302 0.18 13.35 -13.18
C GLU A 302 -0.14 13.18 -11.68
N LEU A 303 -1.42 13.01 -11.33
CA LEU A 303 -1.83 12.65 -9.98
C LEU A 303 -1.29 11.27 -9.57
N PHE A 304 -1.28 10.30 -10.49
CA PHE A 304 -0.73 8.97 -10.26
C PHE A 304 0.77 9.04 -9.92
N ASN A 305 1.54 9.85 -10.66
CA ASN A 305 2.95 10.09 -10.40
C ASN A 305 3.17 10.83 -9.07
N LEU A 306 2.33 11.81 -8.75
CA LEU A 306 2.41 12.54 -7.47
C LEU A 306 2.23 11.60 -6.28
N VAL A 307 1.23 10.72 -6.33
CA VAL A 307 0.98 9.73 -5.28
C VAL A 307 2.17 8.78 -5.14
N ARG A 308 2.72 8.31 -6.27
CA ARG A 308 3.90 7.44 -6.29
C ARG A 308 5.10 8.09 -5.60
N ASP A 309 5.43 9.33 -5.97
CA ASP A 309 6.57 10.07 -5.41
C ASP A 309 6.39 10.34 -3.90
N LEU A 310 5.15 10.57 -3.43
CA LEU A 310 4.86 10.71 -2.01
C LEU A 310 5.02 9.39 -1.24
N ILE A 311 4.53 8.27 -1.78
CA ILE A 311 4.69 6.94 -1.17
C ILE A 311 6.17 6.59 -1.09
N GLU A 312 6.92 6.79 -2.19
CA GLU A 312 8.36 6.56 -2.22
C GLU A 312 9.08 7.35 -1.13
N ARG A 313 8.74 8.64 -0.97
CA ARG A 313 9.34 9.48 0.07
C ARG A 313 9.04 9.01 1.49
N ARG A 314 7.84 8.46 1.73
CA ARG A 314 7.43 7.97 3.06
C ARG A 314 8.04 6.61 3.38
N LEU A 315 8.17 5.74 2.38
CA LEU A 315 8.80 4.42 2.54
C LEU A 315 10.33 4.47 2.52
N SER A 316 10.96 5.56 2.07
CA SER A 316 12.41 5.69 2.00
C SER A 316 13.00 6.58 3.09
N THR A 317 14.08 6.10 3.72
CA THR A 317 14.94 6.89 4.62
C THR A 317 15.81 7.91 3.87
N LEU A 318 16.02 7.75 2.56
CA LEU A 318 16.79 8.67 1.73
C LEU A 318 15.89 9.78 1.12
N PRO A 319 16.42 11.00 0.92
CA PRO A 319 15.73 12.03 0.14
C PRO A 319 15.56 11.57 -1.32
N LEU A 320 14.46 11.97 -1.98
CA LEU A 320 14.19 11.64 -3.38
C LEU A 320 15.33 12.14 -4.27
N ASP A 321 15.79 11.29 -5.19
CA ASP A 321 16.78 11.70 -6.18
C ASP A 321 16.21 12.79 -7.08
N LYS A 322 17.05 13.82 -7.32
CA LYS A 322 16.75 14.91 -8.25
C LYS A 322 16.95 14.42 -9.68
N GLY A 323 16.07 13.51 -10.12
CA GLY A 323 15.85 13.23 -11.53
C GLY A 323 15.19 14.41 -12.22
#